data_AF-A0A382NYF6-F1
#
_entry.id   AF-A0A382NYF6-F1
#
_cell.length_a   1.000
_cell.length_b   1.000
_cell.length_c   1.000
_cell.angle_alpha   90.00
_cell.angle_beta   90.00
_cell.angle_gamma   90.00
#
_symmetry.space_group_name_H-M   'P 1'
#
loop_
_entity.id
_entity.type
_entity.pdbx_description
1 polymer ?
#
loop_
_entity_poly.entity_id
_entity_poly.type
_entity_poly.pdbx_seq_one_letter_code
_entity_poly.pdbx_strand_id
1 'polypeptide(L)'
;EFPDYHGDKATGKDTLIVVFGPEKARLGYVLLVVSAFLSIALMATIGTFPMLSLIALSASFLVINIVKVLYKNYDNRLLQPANAGTINLHAITGVLFCIGIWFGSV
;
A
#
# COMPACT_ATOMS: atom_id res chain seq x y z
N GLU A 1 -5.70 0.95 -11.25
CA GLU A 1 -7.10 0.60 -10.93
C GLU A 1 -8.01 1.81 -10.82
N PHE A 2 -7.82 2.74 -9.87
CA PHE A 2 -8.73 3.90 -9.75
C PHE A 2 -8.91 4.70 -11.05
N PRO A 3 -7.84 5.11 -11.78
CA PRO A 3 -8.01 5.81 -13.05
C PRO A 3 -8.62 4.91 -14.15
N ASP A 4 -8.54 3.59 -13.98
CA ASP A 4 -8.92 2.61 -14.99
C ASP A 4 -10.38 2.15 -14.82
N TYR A 5 -11.08 2.59 -13.77
CA TYR A 5 -12.45 2.15 -13.44
C TYR A 5 -13.40 2.18 -14.64
N HIS A 6 -13.44 3.29 -15.39
CA HIS A 6 -14.33 3.40 -16.55
C HIS A 6 -13.93 2.48 -17.70
N GLY A 7 -12.63 2.33 -17.97
CA GLY A 7 -12.13 1.46 -19.04
C GLY A 7 -12.31 -0.02 -18.70
N ASP A 8 -12.00 -0.40 -17.47
CA ASP A 8 -12.18 -1.77 -16.96
C ASP A 8 -13.66 -2.16 -16.95
N LYS A 9 -14.54 -1.27 -16.49
CA LYS A 9 -15.99 -1.50 -16.51
C LYS A 9 -16.53 -1.63 -17.93
N ALA A 10 -16.08 -0.77 -18.86
CA ALA A 10 -16.52 -0.80 -20.25
C ALA A 10 -16.06 -2.07 -21.00
N THR A 11 -14.96 -2.68 -20.55
CA THR A 11 -14.42 -3.94 -21.11
C THR A 11 -14.92 -5.19 -20.38
N GLY A 12 -15.83 -5.04 -19.40
CA GLY A 12 -16.43 -6.15 -18.67
C GLY A 12 -15.47 -6.83 -17.68
N LYS A 13 -14.46 -6.13 -17.18
CA LYS A 13 -13.57 -6.67 -16.14
C LYS A 13 -14.21 -6.58 -14.75
N ASP A 14 -14.00 -7.63 -13.97
CA ASP A 14 -14.44 -7.72 -12.57
C ASP A 14 -13.31 -7.37 -11.59
N THR A 15 -12.61 -6.24 -11.81
CA THR A 15 -11.62 -5.76 -10.83
C THR A 15 -12.32 -5.34 -9.53
N LEU A 16 -11.61 -5.40 -8.40
CA LEU A 16 -12.18 -5.03 -7.10
C LEU A 16 -12.77 -3.62 -7.12
N ILE A 17 -12.13 -2.70 -7.84
CA ILE A 17 -12.64 -1.33 -7.98
C ILE A 17 -13.90 -1.24 -8.83
N VAL A 18 -14.08 -2.09 -9.84
CA VAL A 18 -15.30 -2.15 -10.65
C VAL A 18 -16.45 -2.74 -9.83
N VAL A 19 -16.20 -3.81 -9.07
CA VAL A 19 -17.21 -4.50 -8.25
C VAL A 19 -17.67 -3.64 -7.07
N PHE A 20 -16.74 -3.03 -6.32
CA PHE A 20 -17.07 -2.26 -5.12
C PHE A 20 -17.34 -0.78 -5.38
N GLY A 21 -16.93 -0.28 -6.55
CA GLY A 21 -16.92 1.14 -6.87
C GLY A 21 -15.72 1.88 -6.24
N PRO A 22 -15.29 2.99 -6.86
CA PRO A 22 -14.08 3.70 -6.47
C PRO A 22 -14.21 4.34 -5.07
N GLU A 23 -15.42 4.64 -4.59
CA GLU A 23 -15.61 5.19 -3.24
C GLU A 23 -15.23 4.20 -2.13
N LYS A 24 -15.74 2.96 -2.22
CA LYS A 24 -15.47 1.90 -1.24
C LYS A 24 -14.07 1.32 -1.41
N ALA A 25 -13.56 1.28 -2.65
CA ALA A 25 -12.22 0.79 -2.94
C ALA A 25 -11.12 1.60 -2.21
N ARG A 26 -11.35 2.88 -1.88
CA ARG A 26 -10.38 3.68 -1.09
C ARG A 26 -10.12 3.06 0.28
N LEU A 27 -11.17 2.60 0.95
CA LEU A 27 -11.03 1.92 2.24
C LEU A 27 -10.29 0.60 2.07
N GLY A 28 -10.57 -0.15 0.99
CA GLY A 28 -9.83 -1.36 0.63
C GLY A 28 -8.33 -1.11 0.51
N TYR A 29 -7.92 -0.04 -0.16
CA TYR A 29 -6.50 0.37 -0.22
C TYR A 29 -5.91 0.62 1.18
N VAL A 30 -6.59 1.37 2.04
CA VAL A 30 -6.11 1.65 3.41
C VAL A 30 -5.94 0.35 4.20
N LEU A 31 -6.92 -0.55 4.13
CA LEU A 31 -6.86 -1.85 4.81
C LEU A 31 -5.70 -2.72 4.31
N LEU A 32 -5.43 -2.72 3.00
CA LEU A 32 -4.29 -3.45 2.42
C LEU A 32 -2.94 -2.90 2.92
N VAL A 33 -2.79 -1.57 2.96
CA VAL A 33 -1.55 -0.96 3.46
C VAL A 33 -1.36 -1.22 4.96
N VAL A 34 -2.42 -1.06 5.76
CA VAL A 34 -2.37 -1.31 7.20
C VAL A 34 -2.06 -2.78 7.49
N SER A 35 -2.71 -3.71 6.78
CA SER A 35 -2.45 -5.15 6.96
C SER A 35 -1.04 -5.55 6.54
N ALA A 36 -0.46 -4.92 5.52
CA ALA A 36 0.94 -5.15 5.15
C ALA A 36 1.94 -4.71 6.24
N PHE A 37 1.71 -3.57 6.88
CA PHE A 37 2.56 -3.14 8.00
C PHE A 37 2.34 -3.99 9.27
N LEU A 38 1.09 -4.33 9.56
CA LEU A 38 0.76 -5.22 10.68
C LEU A 38 1.36 -6.60 10.50
N SER A 39 1.39 -7.15 9.28
CA SER A 39 1.99 -8.47 9.05
C SER A 39 3.49 -8.46 9.32
N ILE A 40 4.23 -7.43 8.90
CA ILE A 40 5.66 -7.28 9.24
C ILE A 40 5.83 -7.20 10.76
N ALA A 41 5.03 -6.37 11.44
CA ALA A 41 5.12 -6.20 12.88
C ALA A 41 4.86 -7.51 13.64
N LEU A 42 3.76 -8.21 13.31
CA LEU A 42 3.38 -9.49 13.92
C LEU A 42 4.43 -10.56 13.67
N MET A 43 4.94 -10.67 12.45
CA MET A 43 5.91 -11.70 12.09
C MET A 43 7.27 -11.48 12.77
N ALA A 44 7.66 -10.22 12.99
CA ALA A 44 8.84 -9.90 13.79
C ALA A 44 8.62 -10.19 15.29
N THR A 45 7.44 -9.91 15.85
CA THR A 45 7.18 -10.14 17.29
C THR A 45 7.02 -11.61 17.66
N ILE A 46 6.53 -12.45 16.76
CA ILE A 46 6.49 -13.90 16.97
C ILE A 46 7.82 -14.60 16.62
N GLY A 47 8.83 -13.85 16.18
CA GLY A 47 10.17 -14.37 15.89
C GLY A 47 10.35 -15.01 14.50
N THR A 48 9.38 -14.90 13.60
CA THR A 48 9.53 -15.38 12.22
C THR A 48 10.51 -14.52 11.41
N PHE A 49 10.53 -13.21 11.66
CA PHE A 49 11.52 -12.29 11.10
C PHE A 49 12.39 -11.70 12.21
N PRO A 50 13.65 -11.33 11.94
CA PRO A 50 14.46 -10.58 12.90
C PRO A 50 13.77 -9.29 13.32
N MET A 51 13.95 -8.87 14.57
CA MET A 51 13.40 -7.60 15.07
C MET A 51 13.87 -6.39 14.24
N LEU A 52 15.06 -6.46 13.62
CA LEU A 52 15.55 -5.41 12.74
C LEU A 52 14.67 -5.21 11.49
N SER A 53 13.88 -6.21 11.06
CA SER A 53 12.91 -6.05 9.97
C SER A 53 11.85 -4.96 10.23
N LEU A 54 11.63 -4.59 11.50
CA LEU A 54 10.73 -3.50 11.89
C LEU A 54 11.15 -2.12 11.38
N ILE A 55 12.39 -1.93 10.91
CA ILE A 55 12.80 -0.68 10.25
C ILE A 55 11.94 -0.36 9.02
N ALA A 56 11.35 -1.39 8.38
CA ALA A 56 10.41 -1.22 7.29
C ALA A 56 9.17 -0.40 7.68
N LEU A 57 8.76 -0.42 8.95
CA LEU A 57 7.63 0.36 9.46
C LEU A 57 7.88 1.87 9.40
N SER A 58 9.12 2.33 9.31
CA SER A 58 9.45 3.75 9.16
C SER A 58 8.89 4.35 7.86
N ALA A 59 8.71 3.53 6.81
CA ALA A 59 8.09 3.94 5.56
C ALA A 59 6.60 4.31 5.71
N SER A 60 5.95 3.92 6.81
CA SER A 60 4.52 4.21 7.06
C SER A 60 4.20 5.70 7.10
N PHE A 61 5.17 6.57 7.41
CA PHE A 61 4.97 8.03 7.37
C PHE A 61 4.53 8.53 5.98
N LEU A 62 4.98 7.88 4.90
CA LEU A 62 4.60 8.25 3.53
C LEU A 62 3.11 8.00 3.24
N VAL A 63 2.48 7.06 3.94
CA VAL A 63 1.07 6.68 3.78
C VAL A 63 0.14 7.86 4.03
N ILE A 64 0.49 8.75 4.95
CA ILE A 64 -0.35 9.89 5.33
C ILE A 64 -0.68 10.76 4.10
N ASN A 65 0.33 11.09 3.30
CA ASN A 65 0.13 11.92 2.11
C ASN A 65 -0.58 11.15 0.99
N ILE A 66 -0.28 9.86 0.83
CA ILE A 66 -0.94 9.02 -0.17
C ILE A 66 -2.45 8.92 0.11
N VAL A 67 -2.82 8.64 1.36
CA VAL A 67 -4.23 8.53 1.78
C VAL A 67 -4.96 9.87 1.65
N LYS A 68 -4.32 10.99 2.01
CA LYS A 68 -4.89 12.33 1.81
C LYS A 68 -5.22 12.59 0.33
N VAL A 69 -4.27 12.32 -0.56
CA VAL A 69 -4.47 12.52 -2.01
C VAL A 69 -5.50 11.54 -2.55
N LEU A 70 -5.49 10.29 -2.10
CA LEU A 70 -6.48 9.28 -2.46
C LEU A 70 -7.90 9.73 -2.11
N TYR A 71 -8.16 10.09 -0.84
CA TYR A 71 -9.50 10.49 -0.42
C TYR A 71 -9.98 11.78 -1.09
N LYS A 72 -9.06 12.70 -1.42
CA LYS A 72 -9.41 13.93 -2.12
C LYS A 72 -9.66 13.73 -3.61
N ASN A 73 -8.91 12.86 -4.27
CA ASN A 73 -8.84 12.81 -5.75
C ASN A 73 -9.14 11.43 -6.36
N TYR A 74 -9.73 10.49 -5.62
CA TYR A 74 -9.96 9.10 -6.07
C TYR A 74 -10.67 8.95 -7.42
N ASP A 75 -11.53 9.91 -7.79
CA ASP A 75 -12.27 9.93 -9.06
C ASP A 75 -11.75 11.04 -10.00
N ASN A 76 -10.47 11.39 -9.87
CA ASN A 76 -9.85 12.45 -10.63
C ASN A 76 -8.44 12.05 -11.05
N ARG A 77 -7.99 12.53 -12.22
CA ARG A 77 -6.61 12.37 -12.71
C ARG A 77 -5.56 12.92 -11.74
N LEU A 78 -5.93 13.84 -10.85
CA LEU A 78 -5.11 14.32 -9.74
C LEU A 78 -4.75 13.24 -8.70
N LEU A 79 -5.19 11.99 -8.88
CA LEU A 79 -4.76 10.83 -8.12
C LEU A 79 -3.33 10.35 -8.46
N GLN A 80 -2.77 10.76 -9.60
CA GLN A 80 -1.42 10.34 -10.04
C GLN A 80 -0.34 10.40 -8.96
N PRO A 81 -0.24 11.46 -8.12
CA PRO A 81 0.74 11.51 -7.04
C PRO A 81 0.53 10.43 -5.96
N ALA A 82 -0.72 10.05 -5.67
CA ALA A 82 -0.99 8.94 -4.75
C ALA A 82 -0.50 7.62 -5.34
N ASN A 83 -0.74 7.37 -6.63
CA ASN A 83 -0.28 6.15 -7.31
C ASN A 83 1.26 6.05 -7.30
N ALA A 84 1.95 7.12 -7.66
CA ALA A 84 3.41 7.19 -7.59
C ALA A 84 3.91 7.03 -6.14
N GLY A 85 3.22 7.65 -5.18
CA GLY A 85 3.49 7.49 -3.76
C GLY A 85 3.36 6.04 -3.30
N THR A 86 2.36 5.30 -3.75
CA THR A 86 2.20 3.86 -3.45
C THR A 86 3.35 3.01 -4.00
N ILE A 87 3.81 3.30 -5.23
CA ILE A 87 4.97 2.62 -5.82
C ILE A 87 6.22 2.85 -4.97
N ASN A 88 6.47 4.11 -4.60
CA ASN A 88 7.60 4.47 -3.75
C ASN A 88 7.48 3.84 -2.35
N LEU A 89 6.29 3.85 -1.76
CA LEU A 89 6.00 3.21 -0.48
C LEU A 89 6.37 1.73 -0.53
N HIS A 90 5.93 1.01 -1.56
CA HIS A 90 6.24 -0.41 -1.74
C HIS A 90 7.74 -0.65 -1.88
N ALA A 91 8.42 0.11 -2.74
CA ALA A 91 9.85 -0.02 -2.98
C ALA A 91 10.68 0.28 -1.71
N ILE A 92 10.41 1.40 -1.04
CA ILE A 92 11.13 1.79 0.19
C ILE A 92 10.88 0.78 1.30
N THR A 93 9.62 0.36 1.52
CA THR A 93 9.28 -0.66 2.52
C THR A 93 10.00 -1.96 2.22
N GLY A 94 10.01 -2.42 0.97
CA GLY A 94 10.68 -3.65 0.55
C GLY A 94 12.20 -3.59 0.74
N VAL A 95 12.85 -2.49 0.35
CA VAL A 95 14.30 -2.31 0.55
C VAL A 95 14.65 -2.33 2.04
N LEU A 96 13.93 -1.56 2.86
CA LEU A 96 14.15 -1.54 4.31
C LEU A 96 13.89 -2.91 4.95
N PHE A 97 12.85 -3.62 4.50
CA PHE A 97 12.56 -4.98 4.96
C PHE A 97 13.69 -5.94 4.62
N CYS A 98 14.19 -5.94 3.37
CA CYS A 98 15.33 -6.76 2.95
C CYS A 98 16.60 -6.45 3.75
N ILE A 99 16.90 -5.17 3.99
CA ILE A 99 18.02 -4.75 4.86
C ILE A 99 17.83 -5.33 6.27
N GLY A 100 16.65 -5.19 6.85
CA GLY A 100 16.38 -5.68 8.21
C GLY A 100 16.44 -7.21 8.32
N ILE A 101 16.00 -7.93 7.29
CA ILE A 101 16.15 -9.39 7.20
C ILE A 101 17.63 -9.77 7.08
N TRP A 102 18.37 -9.15 6.15
CA TRP A 102 19.77 -9.48 5.89
C TRP A 102 20.65 -9.23 7.11
N PHE A 103 20.63 -8.02 7.67
CA PHE A 103 21.49 -7.67 8.81
C PHE A 103 20.98 -8.16 10.15
N GLY A 104 19.70 -8.50 10.27
CA GLY A 104 19.13 -9.08 11.49
C GLY A 104 19.29 -10.59 11.60
N SER A 105 19.67 -11.27 10.51
CA SER A 105 19.88 -12.73 10.47
C SER A 105 21.36 -13.13 10.46
N VAL A 106 22.27 -12.15 10.38
CA VAL A 106 23.73 -12.32 10.50
C VAL A 106 24.11 -12.25 11.97
#